data_AF-A0A418GSL7-F1
#
_entry.id   AF-A0A418GSL7-F1
#
_cell.length_a   1.000
_cell.length_b   1.000
_cell.length_c   1.000
_cell.angle_alpha   90.00
_cell.angle_beta   90.00
_cell.angle_gamma   90.00
#
_symmetry.space_group_name_H-M   'P 1'
#
loop_
_entity.id
_entity.type
_entity.pdbx_description
1 polymer ?
#
loop_
_entity_poly.entity_id
_entity_poly.type
_entity_poly.pdbx_seq_one_letter_code
_entity_poly.pdbx_strand_id
1 'polypeptide(L)'
;MASISSLGVGSGLDLSSILDSLTAAQKATLTPISNQQSSFTAKLSAYGTLKSALTTFQTANTALSKADLFSATSTTSSTTAFSATTAGNAITGK
;
A
#
# COMPACT_ATOMS: atom_id res chain seq x y z
N MET A 1 -1.18 -38.87 -62.01
CA MET A 1 -1.95 -37.61 -62.08
C MET A 1 -3.31 -37.86 -61.47
N ALA A 2 -3.43 -37.67 -60.16
CA ALA A 2 -4.71 -37.69 -59.46
C ALA A 2 -5.06 -36.24 -59.14
N SER A 3 -6.11 -35.76 -59.77
CA SER A 3 -6.92 -34.57 -59.45
C SER A 3 -6.47 -33.81 -58.19
N ILE A 4 -5.76 -32.70 -58.40
CA ILE A 4 -5.65 -31.65 -57.38
C ILE A 4 -7.04 -31.05 -57.26
N SER A 5 -7.79 -31.61 -56.32
CA SER A 5 -9.10 -31.16 -55.92
C SER A 5 -9.00 -29.75 -55.40
N SER A 6 -9.65 -28.85 -56.12
CA SER A 6 -9.90 -27.44 -55.85
C SER A 6 -10.76 -27.20 -54.59
N LEU A 7 -10.54 -27.92 -53.48
CA LEU A 7 -11.36 -27.81 -52.26
C LEU A 7 -10.67 -26.93 -51.19
N GLY A 8 -10.72 -25.63 -51.48
CA GLY A 8 -10.91 -24.55 -50.50
C GLY A 8 -9.84 -24.36 -49.43
N VAL A 9 -9.04 -23.31 -49.61
CA VAL A 9 -8.52 -22.48 -48.52
C VAL A 9 -9.71 -21.85 -47.74
N GLY A 10 -10.51 -22.68 -47.08
CA GLY A 10 -11.81 -22.29 -46.52
C GLY A 10 -12.83 -23.41 -46.33
N SER A 11 -12.59 -24.65 -46.75
CA SER A 11 -13.51 -25.78 -46.54
C SER A 11 -13.02 -26.70 -45.43
N GLY A 12 -13.34 -26.35 -44.18
CA GLY A 12 -13.05 -27.17 -42.99
C GLY A 12 -12.14 -26.51 -41.94
N LEU A 13 -11.58 -25.33 -42.25
CA LEU A 13 -10.96 -24.47 -41.25
C LEU A 13 -12.06 -23.65 -40.60
N ASP A 14 -12.35 -23.95 -39.34
CA ASP A 14 -13.18 -23.10 -38.50
C ASP A 14 -12.43 -21.78 -38.28
N LEU A 15 -12.66 -20.84 -39.18
CA LEU A 15 -12.02 -19.52 -39.21
C LEU A 15 -12.31 -18.75 -37.91
N SER A 16 -13.44 -19.02 -37.26
CA SER A 16 -13.76 -18.47 -35.94
C SER A 16 -12.81 -19.02 -34.89
N SER A 17 -12.57 -20.33 -34.87
CA SER A 17 -11.59 -20.98 -33.99
C SER A 17 -10.15 -20.45 -34.20
N ILE A 18 -9.74 -20.20 -35.45
CA ILE A 18 -8.43 -19.63 -35.75
C ILE A 18 -8.34 -18.16 -35.32
N LEU A 19 -9.39 -17.38 -35.56
CA LEU A 19 -9.46 -15.98 -35.11
C LEU A 19 -9.46 -15.88 -33.58
N ASP A 20 -10.17 -16.78 -32.91
CA ASP A 20 -10.18 -16.88 -31.44
C ASP A 20 -8.82 -17.30 -30.91
N SER A 21 -8.16 -18.27 -31.54
CA SER A 21 -6.81 -18.71 -31.20
C SER A 21 -5.77 -17.60 -31.39
N LEU A 22 -5.87 -16.85 -32.49
CA LEU A 22 -4.99 -15.72 -32.78
C LEU A 22 -5.23 -14.57 -31.79
N THR A 23 -6.49 -14.27 -31.48
CA THR A 23 -6.87 -13.26 -30.48
C THR A 23 -6.39 -13.67 -29.08
N ALA A 24 -6.52 -14.94 -28.71
CA ALA A 24 -6.03 -15.47 -27.44
C ALA A 24 -4.50 -15.40 -27.34
N ALA A 25 -3.78 -15.75 -28.42
CA ALA A 25 -2.32 -15.61 -28.49
C ALA A 25 -1.88 -14.14 -28.40
N GLN A 26 -2.61 -13.24 -29.06
CA GLN A 26 -2.38 -11.79 -29.00
C GLN A 26 -2.69 -11.21 -27.61
N LYS A 27 -3.62 -11.80 -26.86
CA LYS A 27 -3.88 -11.43 -25.46
C LYS A 27 -2.84 -12.02 -24.52
N ALA A 28 -2.32 -13.22 -24.82
CA ALA A 28 -1.30 -13.86 -24.00
C ALA A 28 -0.01 -13.03 -23.94
N THR A 29 0.34 -12.28 -25.00
CA THR A 29 1.47 -11.33 -24.98
C THR A 29 1.26 -10.12 -24.07
N LEU A 30 0.03 -9.82 -23.63
CA LEU A 30 -0.24 -8.78 -22.61
C LEU A 30 -0.04 -9.28 -21.17
N THR A 31 0.00 -10.59 -20.95
CA THR A 31 0.24 -11.22 -19.64
C THR A 31 1.49 -10.68 -18.91
N PRO A 32 2.67 -10.57 -19.55
CA PRO A 32 3.86 -10.03 -18.88
C PRO A 32 3.67 -8.58 -18.39
N ILE A 33 2.93 -7.75 -19.14
CA ILE A 33 2.62 -6.37 -18.74
C ILE A 33 1.69 -6.36 -17.52
N SER A 34 0.64 -7.19 -17.53
CA SER A 34 -0.27 -7.34 -16.39
C SER A 34 0.44 -7.85 -15.13
N ASN A 35 1.37 -8.80 -15.31
CA ASN A 35 2.20 -9.32 -14.22
C ASN A 35 3.14 -8.24 -13.65
N GLN A 36 3.75 -7.43 -14.51
CA GLN A 36 4.56 -6.29 -14.07
C GLN A 36 3.74 -5.24 -13.33
N GLN A 37 2.55 -4.89 -13.84
CA GLN A 37 1.64 -3.96 -13.17
C GLN A 37 1.26 -4.46 -11.77
N SER A 38 0.93 -5.75 -11.64
CA SER A 38 0.61 -6.37 -10.36
C SER A 38 1.79 -6.34 -9.40
N SER A 39 3.00 -6.66 -9.88
CA SER A 39 4.23 -6.62 -9.07
C SER A 39 4.56 -5.20 -8.60
N PHE A 40 4.46 -4.20 -9.47
CA PHE A 40 4.70 -2.80 -9.09
C PHE A 40 3.65 -2.26 -8.15
N THR A 41 2.38 -2.62 -8.34
CA THR A 41 1.29 -2.25 -7.41
C THR A 41 1.52 -2.86 -6.03
N ALA A 42 1.90 -4.14 -5.97
CA ALA A 42 2.24 -4.81 -4.72
C ALA A 42 3.43 -4.14 -4.00
N LYS A 43 4.50 -3.81 -4.75
CA LYS A 43 5.65 -3.06 -4.21
C LYS A 43 5.24 -1.69 -3.70
N LEU A 44 4.43 -0.94 -4.45
CA LEU A 44 3.94 0.38 -4.06
C LEU A 44 3.13 0.32 -2.77
N SER A 45 2.20 -0.63 -2.66
CA SER A 45 1.42 -0.86 -1.44
C SER A 45 2.33 -1.23 -0.27
N ALA A 46 3.32 -2.09 -0.47
CA ALA A 46 4.28 -2.44 0.56
C ALA A 46 5.09 -1.23 1.06
N TYR A 47 5.56 -0.36 0.14
CA TYR A 47 6.22 0.90 0.50
C TYR A 47 5.27 1.87 1.20
N GLY A 48 4.00 1.94 0.80
CA GLY A 48 2.98 2.74 1.46
C GLY A 48 2.76 2.30 2.91
N THR A 49 2.62 0.99 3.14
CA THR A 49 2.50 0.41 4.48
C THR A 49 3.75 0.68 5.32
N LEU A 50 4.95 0.47 4.76
CA LEU A 50 6.21 0.74 5.46
C LEU A 50 6.33 2.23 5.84
N LYS A 51 5.98 3.13 4.93
CA LYS A 51 5.97 4.57 5.19
C LYS A 51 5.00 4.92 6.32
N SER A 52 3.80 4.37 6.30
CA SER A 52 2.81 4.57 7.37
C SER A 52 3.32 4.09 8.74
N ALA A 53 3.95 2.92 8.78
CA ALA A 53 4.58 2.39 9.99
C ALA A 53 5.72 3.31 10.49
N LEU A 54 6.58 3.79 9.59
CA LEU A 54 7.64 4.73 9.93
C LEU A 54 7.11 6.08 10.43
N THR A 55 6.06 6.61 9.82
CA THR A 55 5.41 7.86 10.27
C THR A 55 4.79 7.68 11.66
N THR A 56 4.17 6.52 11.92
CA THR A 56 3.64 6.19 13.26
C THR A 56 4.76 6.12 14.30
N PHE A 57 5.85 5.43 13.97
CA PHE A 57 7.03 5.36 14.83
C PHE A 57 7.66 6.74 15.07
N GLN A 58 7.82 7.56 14.02
CA GLN A 58 8.33 8.92 14.14
C GLN A 58 7.45 9.78 15.05
N THR A 59 6.13 9.66 14.94
CA THR A 59 5.17 10.38 15.78
C THR A 59 5.32 9.97 17.25
N ALA A 60 5.39 8.67 17.53
CA ALA A 60 5.61 8.15 18.88
C ALA A 60 6.96 8.61 19.45
N ASN A 61 8.04 8.54 18.66
CA ASN A 61 9.35 9.03 19.07
C ASN A 61 9.33 10.53 19.35
N THR A 62 8.65 11.33 18.55
CA THR A 62 8.53 12.78 18.75
C THR A 62 7.74 13.11 20.02
N ALA A 63 6.67 12.35 20.30
CA ALA A 63 5.91 12.48 21.54
C ALA A 63 6.77 12.13 22.76
N LEU A 64 7.58 11.06 22.68
CA LEU A 64 8.46 10.62 23.76
C LEU A 64 9.69 11.52 23.94
N SER A 65 10.18 12.16 22.88
CA SER A 65 11.39 13.00 22.92
C SER A 65 11.19 14.34 23.63
N LYS A 66 9.99 14.61 24.16
CA LYS A 66 9.73 15.86 24.87
C LYS A 66 10.21 15.76 26.32
N ALA A 67 11.28 16.50 26.62
CA ALA A 67 11.88 16.58 27.95
C ALA A 67 10.85 16.93 29.05
N ASP A 68 9.85 17.76 28.72
CA ASP A 68 8.78 18.14 29.64
C ASP A 68 7.98 16.96 30.18
N LEU A 69 7.88 15.83 29.46
CA LEU A 69 7.22 14.62 29.99
C LEU A 69 7.94 14.06 31.21
N PHE A 70 9.27 14.14 31.23
CA PHE A 70 10.09 13.56 32.30
C PHE A 70 10.26 14.51 33.49
N SER A 71 10.03 15.80 33.28
CA SER A 71 10.02 16.84 34.32
C SER A 71 8.60 17.31 34.67
N ALA A 72 7.57 16.56 34.27
CA ALA A 72 6.18 16.87 34.56
C ALA A 72 5.89 16.63 36.05
N THR A 73 5.27 17.61 36.69
CA THR A 73 4.79 17.53 38.08
C THR A 73 3.28 17.65 38.09
N SER A 74 2.61 16.98 39.03
CA SER A 74 1.16 17.10 39.22
C SER A 74 0.85 17.92 40.46
N THR A 75 -0.19 18.75 40.40
CA THR A 75 -0.62 19.62 41.50
C THR A 75 -1.80 19.01 42.24
N THR A 76 -1.70 18.94 43.57
CA THR A 76 -2.81 18.54 44.45
C THR A 76 -3.23 19.73 45.30
N SER A 77 -4.51 20.09 45.28
CA SER A 77 -5.09 21.16 46.11
C SER A 77 -6.01 20.58 47.18
N SER A 78 -5.91 21.10 48.40
CA SER A 78 -6.74 20.71 49.54
C SER A 78 -8.08 21.48 49.61
N THR A 79 -8.32 22.43 48.70
CA THR A 79 -9.51 23.29 48.73
C THR A 79 -9.97 23.62 47.30
N THR A 80 -11.29 23.72 47.10
CA THR A 80 -11.90 24.06 45.79
C THR A 80 -11.82 25.55 45.44
N ALA A 81 -11.33 26.39 46.35
CA ALA A 81 -11.25 27.84 46.19
C ALA A 81 -10.25 28.28 45.10
N PHE A 82 -9.28 27.43 44.75
CA PHE A 82 -8.31 27.70 43.69
C PHE A 82 -7.79 26.40 43.05
N SER A 83 -7.24 26.55 41.84
CA SER A 83 -6.57 25.49 41.08
C SER A 83 -5.22 25.97 40.57
N ALA A 84 -4.28 25.05 40.38
CA ALA A 84 -2.98 25.31 39.77
C ALA A 84 -2.72 24.32 38.62
N THR A 85 -1.90 24.73 37.67
CA THR A 85 -1.35 23.88 36.61
C THR A 85 0.15 24.12 36.52
N THR A 86 0.90 23.08 36.16
CA THR A 86 2.37 23.06 36.10
C THR A 86 2.84 22.83 34.68
N ALA A 87 3.94 23.48 34.31
CA ALA A 87 4.70 23.19 33.11
C ALA A 87 5.93 22.33 33.46
N GLY A 88 6.66 21.86 32.44
CA GLY A 88 7.90 21.11 32.64
C GLY A 88 8.89 21.88 33.52
N ASN A 89 9.53 21.18 34.45
CA ASN A 89 10.53 21.71 35.39
C ASN A 89 10.00 22.63 36.50
N ALA A 90 8.69 22.59 36.80
CA ALA A 90 8.18 23.25 38.00
C ALA A 90 8.81 22.66 39.28
N ILE A 91 9.21 23.54 40.22
CA ILE A 91 9.91 23.16 41.45
C ILE A 91 8.93 22.46 42.39
N THR A 92 9.28 21.24 42.83
CA THR A 92 8.47 20.46 43.79
C THR A 92 8.48 21.11 45.17
N GLY A 93 7.29 21.43 45.70
CA GLY A 93 7.10 21.92 47.07
C GLY A 93 7.11 20.79 48.12
N LYS A 94 7.56 21.09 49.33
CA LYS A 94 7.52 20.19 50.51
C LYS A 94 6.16 20.31 51.22
#